data_AF-A0A6N6WPJ5-F1
#
_entry.id   AF-A0A6N6WPJ5-F1
#
_cell.length_a   1.000
_cell.length_b   1.000
_cell.length_c   1.000
_cell.angle_alpha   90.00
_cell.angle_beta   90.00
_cell.angle_gamma   90.00
#
_symmetry.space_group_name_H-M   'P 1'
#
loop_
_entity.id
_entity.type
_entity.pdbx_description
1 polymer ?
#
loop_
_entity_poly.entity_id
_entity_poly.type
_entity_poly.pdbx_seq_one_letter_code
_entity_poly.pdbx_strand_id
1 'polypeptide(L)'
;TCLERLIESGLAPSTAVEAWVGPQHGLQDFELDERAIEVKSTTAEQGFCVTIHALEQLDWQRPGSLKLCGLRFSEHPTGATLNDLIYRLRQRFEGNAPAACLFEGSLCHVGYFTEHAEFYTRHFLLTEAFALPIEADFPALTHANVPLPVVSACYQLELQTLIPQAQNFNHCLSDFAGLPHGTY
;
A
#
# COMPACT_ATOMS: atom_id res chain seq x y z
N THR A 1 9.29 -0.79 1.73
CA THR A 1 7.81 -1.01 1.67
C THR A 1 7.12 0.22 1.09
N CYS A 2 5.78 0.29 1.03
CA CYS A 2 5.08 1.53 0.65
C CYS A 2 5.36 2.66 1.67
N LEU A 3 5.20 2.38 2.97
CA LEU A 3 5.49 3.33 4.07
C LEU A 3 6.94 3.86 4.01
N GLU A 4 7.92 2.97 3.85
CA GLU A 4 9.35 3.36 3.76
C GLU A 4 9.58 4.29 2.56
N ARG A 5 8.97 4.01 1.41
CA ARG A 5 9.13 4.83 0.20
C ARG A 5 8.39 6.16 0.28
N LEU A 6 7.28 6.26 1.02
CA LEU A 6 6.63 7.55 1.31
C LEU A 6 7.54 8.44 2.16
N ILE A 7 8.23 7.87 3.14
CA ILE A 7 9.22 8.61 3.93
C ILE A 7 10.39 9.04 3.04
N GLU A 8 10.92 8.13 2.21
CA GLU A 8 11.99 8.44 1.26
C GLU A 8 11.58 9.43 0.17
N SER A 9 10.28 9.52 -0.15
CA SER A 9 9.79 10.49 -1.10
C SER A 9 9.84 11.91 -0.56
N GLY A 10 10.02 12.09 0.75
CA GLY A 10 10.09 13.38 1.44
C GLY A 10 8.90 13.64 2.36
N LEU A 11 7.95 12.71 2.50
CA LEU A 11 6.86 12.84 3.47
C LEU A 11 7.44 12.71 4.88
N ALA A 12 7.05 13.61 5.79
CA ALA A 12 7.50 13.54 7.17
C ALA A 12 7.14 12.18 7.79
N PRO A 13 8.04 11.51 8.54
CA PRO A 13 7.75 10.21 9.13
C PRO A 13 6.45 10.16 9.94
N SER A 14 6.17 11.19 10.76
CA SER A 14 4.90 11.28 11.49
C SER A 14 3.67 11.26 10.58
N THR A 15 3.68 12.07 9.53
CA THR A 15 2.59 12.12 8.56
C THR A 15 2.45 10.80 7.79
N ALA A 16 3.58 10.16 7.44
CA ALA A 16 3.56 8.89 6.72
C ALA A 16 2.95 7.75 7.56
N VAL A 17 3.25 7.69 8.86
CA VAL A 17 2.67 6.67 9.75
C VAL A 17 1.22 6.99 10.12
N GLU A 18 0.86 8.27 10.28
CA GLU A 18 -0.53 8.70 10.49
C GLU A 18 -1.41 8.38 9.28
N ALA A 19 -0.88 8.54 8.07
CA ALA A 19 -1.57 8.19 6.84
C ALA A 19 -1.72 6.67 6.63
N TRP A 20 -0.95 5.83 7.33
CA TRP A 20 -1.01 4.38 7.20
C TRP A 20 -2.16 3.81 8.05
N VAL A 21 -3.37 3.90 7.51
CA VAL A 21 -4.62 3.53 8.18
C VAL A 21 -5.02 2.05 7.99
N GLY A 22 -4.45 1.36 7.00
CA GLY A 22 -4.71 -0.07 6.73
C GLY A 22 -4.57 -0.99 7.94
N PRO A 23 -3.54 -0.82 8.80
CA PRO A 23 -3.42 -1.57 10.04
C PRO A 23 -4.64 -1.48 10.93
N GLN A 24 -5.44 -0.42 10.89
CA GLN A 24 -6.60 -0.22 11.76
C GLN A 24 -7.93 -0.54 11.04
N HIS A 25 -7.88 -1.40 10.03
CA HIS A 25 -9.01 -1.71 9.15
C HIS A 25 -9.52 -0.49 8.36
N GLY A 26 -8.61 0.42 7.99
CA GLY A 26 -8.89 1.46 7.01
C GLY A 26 -9.47 0.88 5.73
N LEU A 27 -10.30 1.66 5.03
CA LEU A 27 -10.91 1.21 3.79
C LEU A 27 -9.84 1.00 2.70
N GLN A 28 -8.86 1.90 2.69
CA GLN A 28 -7.61 1.77 1.94
C GLN A 28 -6.42 1.56 2.89
N ASP A 29 -5.26 1.21 2.34
CA ASP A 29 -4.03 1.08 3.13
C ASP A 29 -3.47 2.42 3.61
N PHE A 30 -3.54 3.45 2.77
CA PHE A 30 -3.09 4.80 3.10
C PHE A 30 -4.11 5.87 2.72
N GLU A 31 -4.29 6.86 3.59
CA GLU A 31 -5.19 8.00 3.39
C GLU A 31 -4.50 9.30 3.86
N LEU A 32 -4.48 10.33 3.02
CA LEU A 32 -3.92 11.65 3.33
C LEU A 32 -4.69 12.74 2.57
N ASP A 33 -5.40 13.58 3.31
CA ASP A 33 -6.34 14.56 2.76
C ASP A 33 -7.35 13.87 1.80
N GLU A 34 -7.54 14.42 0.60
CA GLU A 34 -8.36 13.88 -0.48
C GLU A 34 -7.56 12.91 -1.40
N ARG A 35 -6.71 12.08 -0.81
CA ARG A 35 -5.90 11.10 -1.55
C ARG A 35 -5.80 9.79 -0.78
N ALA A 36 -5.90 8.69 -1.51
CA ALA A 36 -5.76 7.35 -0.95
C ALA A 36 -4.89 6.44 -1.82
N ILE A 37 -4.23 5.47 -1.18
CA ILE A 37 -3.50 4.38 -1.85
C ILE A 37 -4.00 3.06 -1.30
N GLU A 38 -4.38 2.17 -2.21
CA GLU A 38 -4.59 0.74 -1.93
C GLU A 38 -3.35 -0.03 -2.41
N VAL A 39 -2.77 -0.89 -1.57
CA VAL A 39 -1.56 -1.67 -1.88
C VAL A 39 -1.91 -3.15 -1.98
N LYS A 40 -1.61 -3.77 -3.11
CA LYS A 40 -1.69 -5.22 -3.29
C LYS A 40 -0.31 -5.79 -3.56
N SER A 41 -0.06 -6.98 -3.02
CA SER A 41 1.21 -7.67 -3.22
C SER A 41 1.02 -9.12 -3.62
N THR A 42 2.01 -9.67 -4.33
CA THR A 42 2.00 -11.07 -4.75
C THR A 42 3.41 -11.65 -4.78
N THR A 43 3.51 -12.96 -4.54
CA THR A 43 4.73 -13.73 -4.77
C THR A 43 4.62 -14.65 -6.00
N ALA A 44 3.54 -14.54 -6.78
CA ALA A 44 3.38 -15.31 -8.00
C ALA A 44 4.42 -14.88 -9.04
N GLU A 45 4.92 -15.83 -9.84
CA GLU A 45 5.84 -15.53 -10.95
C GLU A 45 5.10 -15.01 -12.19
N GLN A 46 3.84 -15.40 -12.36
CA GLN A 46 2.99 -15.03 -13.50
C GLN A 46 1.63 -14.52 -13.02
N GLY A 47 1.09 -13.55 -13.76
CA GLY A 47 -0.17 -12.88 -13.41
C GLY A 47 -0.02 -11.99 -12.17
N PHE A 48 -1.00 -11.14 -11.94
CA PHE A 48 -1.12 -10.28 -10.77
C PHE A 48 -2.60 -10.23 -10.38
N CYS A 49 -3.14 -11.39 -10.01
CA CYS A 49 -4.52 -11.51 -9.54
C CYS A 49 -4.63 -11.01 -8.10
N VAL A 50 -5.50 -10.03 -7.86
CA VAL A 50 -5.75 -9.44 -6.54
C VAL A 50 -7.20 -9.58 -6.16
N THR A 51 -7.46 -9.76 -4.86
CA THR A 51 -8.82 -9.75 -4.32
C THR A 51 -9.17 -8.35 -3.86
N ILE A 52 -10.34 -7.88 -4.28
CA ILE A 52 -10.99 -6.68 -3.79
C ILE A 52 -12.13 -7.14 -2.88
N HIS A 53 -12.07 -6.75 -1.61
CA HIS A 53 -12.92 -7.32 -0.56
C HIS A 53 -14.26 -6.60 -0.38
N ALA A 54 -14.38 -5.39 -0.91
CA ALA A 54 -15.56 -4.55 -0.76
C ALA A 54 -15.74 -3.63 -1.98
N LEU A 55 -17.00 -3.25 -2.26
CA LEU A 55 -17.35 -2.32 -3.35
C LEU A 55 -16.74 -0.92 -3.12
N GLU A 56 -16.52 -0.61 -1.85
CA GLU A 56 -16.00 0.65 -1.37
C GLU A 56 -14.48 0.79 -1.55
N GLN A 57 -13.77 -0.34 -1.63
CA GLN A 57 -12.31 -0.36 -1.55
C GLN A 57 -11.66 0.37 -2.74
N LEU A 58 -12.27 0.28 -3.92
CA LEU A 58 -11.82 0.96 -5.15
C LEU A 58 -12.74 2.12 -5.57
N ASP A 59 -13.53 2.64 -4.63
CA ASP A 59 -14.42 3.78 -4.88
C ASP A 59 -13.66 5.11 -4.73
N TRP A 60 -13.10 5.58 -5.85
CA TRP A 60 -12.25 6.77 -5.90
C TRP A 60 -12.99 8.08 -5.62
N GLN A 61 -14.32 8.12 -5.75
CA GLN A 61 -15.09 9.36 -5.58
C GLN A 61 -15.09 9.88 -4.15
N ARG A 62 -14.85 8.99 -3.16
CA ARG A 62 -14.75 9.36 -1.75
C ARG A 62 -13.48 10.14 -1.42
N PRO A 63 -12.28 9.62 -1.71
CA PRO A 63 -11.07 10.37 -1.47
C PRO A 63 -10.88 11.48 -2.52
N GLY A 64 -11.42 11.38 -3.74
CA GLY A 64 -11.15 12.34 -4.83
C GLY A 64 -9.96 11.95 -5.69
N SER A 65 -8.94 11.31 -5.10
CA SER A 65 -7.90 10.57 -5.82
C SER A 65 -7.62 9.23 -5.14
N LEU A 66 -7.64 8.14 -5.91
CA LEU A 66 -7.31 6.80 -5.43
C LEU A 66 -6.33 6.13 -6.40
N LYS A 67 -5.27 5.53 -5.86
CA LYS A 67 -4.29 4.77 -6.63
C LYS A 67 -4.19 3.34 -6.10
N LEU A 68 -4.21 2.36 -7.01
CA LEU A 68 -3.96 0.96 -6.69
C LEU A 68 -2.50 0.63 -7.03
N CYS A 69 -1.70 0.36 -6.01
CA CYS A 69 -0.30 0.00 -6.14
C CYS A 69 -0.10 -1.51 -6.10
N GLY A 70 0.59 -2.06 -7.09
CA GLY A 70 0.97 -3.46 -7.15
C GLY A 70 2.45 -3.66 -6.82
N LEU A 71 2.75 -4.54 -5.87
CA LEU A 71 4.11 -4.92 -5.47
C LEU A 71 4.34 -6.43 -5.68
N ARG A 72 5.21 -6.80 -6.61
CA ARG A 72 5.62 -8.20 -6.79
C ARG A 72 6.89 -8.48 -6.02
N PHE A 73 6.87 -9.57 -5.26
CA PHE A 73 8.02 -10.06 -4.53
C PHE A 73 8.46 -11.43 -5.05
N SER A 74 9.76 -11.68 -5.07
CA SER A 74 10.32 -13.03 -5.24
C SER A 74 11.08 -13.42 -3.99
N GLU A 75 10.93 -14.67 -3.56
CA GLU A 75 11.78 -15.21 -2.49
C GLU A 75 13.20 -15.41 -3.01
N HIS A 76 14.18 -14.75 -2.39
CA HIS A 76 15.57 -14.78 -2.85
C HIS A 76 16.52 -14.52 -1.69
N PRO A 77 17.67 -15.22 -1.58
CA PRO A 77 18.60 -15.10 -0.44
C PRO A 77 19.15 -13.68 -0.19
N THR A 78 19.20 -12.84 -1.22
CA THR A 78 19.65 -11.43 -1.09
C THR A 78 18.49 -10.46 -0.78
N GLY A 79 17.28 -10.98 -0.59
CA GLY A 79 16.11 -10.22 -0.18
C GLY A 79 16.15 -9.79 1.27
N ALA A 80 15.20 -8.95 1.66
CA ALA A 80 15.02 -8.54 3.05
C ALA A 80 13.98 -9.43 3.74
N THR A 81 14.20 -9.71 5.01
CA THR A 81 13.16 -10.30 5.87
C THR A 81 12.17 -9.25 6.34
N LEU A 82 11.04 -9.68 6.91
CA LEU A 82 10.11 -8.77 7.59
C LEU A 82 10.80 -8.04 8.76
N ASN A 83 11.66 -8.74 9.49
CA ASN A 83 12.44 -8.16 10.60
C ASN A 83 13.37 -7.04 10.10
N ASP A 84 14.06 -7.25 8.97
CA ASP A 84 14.92 -6.22 8.37
C ASP A 84 14.12 -4.97 7.96
N LEU A 85 12.93 -5.17 7.38
CA LEU A 85 12.04 -4.08 6.97
C LEU A 85 11.57 -3.26 8.19
N ILE A 86 11.17 -3.95 9.26
CA ILE A 86 10.70 -3.31 10.49
C ILE A 86 11.84 -2.60 11.21
N TYR A 87 13.03 -3.20 11.26
CA TYR A 87 14.21 -2.55 11.82
C TYR A 87 14.54 -1.24 11.10
N ARG A 88 14.59 -1.24 9.77
CA ARG A 88 14.83 0.01 9.00
C ARG A 88 13.74 1.05 9.22
N LEU A 89 12.48 0.64 9.28
CA LEU A 89 11.37 1.57 9.56
C LEU A 89 11.47 2.17 10.96
N ARG A 90 11.80 1.37 12.00
CA ARG A 90 12.05 1.88 13.36
C ARG A 90 13.11 2.97 13.37
N GLN A 91 14.20 2.78 12.62
CA GLN A 91 15.25 3.80 12.48
C GLN A 91 14.74 5.11 11.86
N ARG A 92 13.77 5.06 10.95
CA ARG A 92 13.16 6.27 10.36
C ARG A 92 12.32 7.07 11.35
N PHE A 93 11.89 6.47 12.46
CA PHE A 93 11.11 7.13 13.51
C PHE A 93 11.94 7.52 14.73
N GLU A 94 13.24 7.22 14.77
CA GLU A 94 14.12 7.63 15.85
C GLU A 94 14.10 9.15 16.04
N GLY A 95 14.02 9.61 17.29
CA GLY A 95 13.89 11.02 17.64
C GLY A 95 12.46 11.59 17.52
N ASN A 96 11.49 10.82 17.03
CA ASN A 96 10.07 11.18 17.01
C ASN A 96 9.25 10.16 17.80
N ALA A 97 9.23 10.31 19.14
CA ALA A 97 8.55 9.36 20.02
C ALA A 97 7.05 9.16 19.71
N PRO A 98 6.26 10.20 19.37
CA PRO A 98 4.88 10.00 18.93
C PRO A 98 4.75 9.10 17.68
N ALA A 99 5.54 9.37 16.63
CA ALA A 99 5.49 8.57 15.40
C ALA A 99 5.95 7.11 15.63
N ALA A 100 6.99 6.92 16.43
CA ALA A 100 7.45 5.58 16.81
C ALA A 100 6.36 4.80 17.58
N CYS A 101 5.67 5.46 18.52
CA CYS A 101 4.57 4.84 19.27
C CYS A 101 3.41 4.43 18.35
N LEU A 102 3.02 5.30 17.41
CA LEU A 102 2.00 4.97 16.41
C LEU A 102 2.41 3.78 15.55
N PHE A 103 3.67 3.75 15.09
CA PHE A 103 4.19 2.65 14.28
C PHE A 103 4.14 1.30 15.02
N GLU A 104 4.61 1.24 16.28
CA GLU A 104 4.54 0.02 17.09
C GLU A 104 3.09 -0.40 17.37
N GLY A 105 2.18 0.56 17.61
CA GLY A 105 0.75 0.29 17.73
C GLY A 105 0.16 -0.36 16.47
N SER A 106 0.53 0.15 15.30
CA SER A 106 0.13 -0.42 14.01
C SER A 106 0.68 -1.83 13.79
N LEU A 107 1.95 -2.09 14.16
CA LEU A 107 2.54 -3.44 14.11
C LEU A 107 1.75 -4.44 14.97
N CYS A 108 1.38 -4.04 16.19
CA CYS A 108 0.55 -4.86 17.08
C CYS A 108 -0.82 -5.17 16.45
N HIS A 109 -1.46 -4.20 15.78
CA HIS A 109 -2.78 -4.41 15.17
C HIS A 109 -2.73 -5.44 14.03
N VAL A 110 -1.67 -5.41 13.22
CA VAL A 110 -1.47 -6.41 12.14
C VAL A 110 -0.88 -7.74 12.63
N GLY A 111 -0.70 -7.89 13.95
CA GLY A 111 -0.25 -9.14 14.57
C GLY A 111 1.25 -9.39 14.48
N TYR A 112 2.06 -8.37 14.19
CA TYR A 112 3.51 -8.48 14.30
C TYR A 112 3.96 -8.29 15.75
N PHE A 113 4.65 -9.30 16.28
CA PHE A 113 5.23 -9.31 17.62
C PHE A 113 6.72 -9.61 17.51
N THR A 114 7.56 -8.83 18.21
CA THR A 114 9.03 -8.99 18.13
C THR A 114 9.48 -10.31 18.74
N GLU A 115 8.72 -10.84 19.69
CA GLU A 115 8.89 -12.14 20.32
C GLU A 115 8.78 -13.30 19.32
N HIS A 116 8.12 -13.08 18.19
CA HIS A 116 7.93 -14.05 17.11
C HIS A 116 8.96 -13.87 15.98
N ALA A 117 10.00 -13.05 16.17
CA ALA A 117 10.99 -12.71 15.14
C ALA A 117 11.64 -13.95 14.49
N GLU A 118 11.81 -15.04 15.24
CA GLU A 118 12.38 -16.30 14.76
C GLU A 118 11.55 -17.00 13.67
N PHE A 119 10.26 -16.66 13.52
CA PHE A 119 9.40 -17.22 12.48
C PHE A 119 9.46 -16.44 11.17
N TYR A 120 9.98 -15.22 11.17
CA TYR A 120 10.00 -14.33 10.00
C TYR A 120 11.32 -14.39 9.22
N THR A 121 11.73 -15.59 8.81
CA THR A 121 13.06 -15.86 8.22
C THR A 121 13.12 -15.78 6.70
N ARG A 122 11.97 -15.72 6.02
CA ARG A 122 11.92 -15.68 4.54
C ARG A 122 12.43 -14.33 4.02
N HIS A 123 13.23 -14.39 2.97
CA HIS A 123 13.82 -13.22 2.33
C HIS A 123 13.09 -12.89 1.03
N PHE A 124 12.62 -11.65 0.91
CA PHE A 124 11.89 -11.19 -0.28
C PHE A 124 12.61 -10.03 -0.98
N LEU A 125 12.72 -10.13 -2.30
CA LEU A 125 13.11 -9.03 -3.18
C LEU A 125 11.88 -8.46 -3.86
N LEU A 126 11.76 -7.13 -3.89
CA LEU A 126 10.78 -6.45 -4.72
C LEU A 126 11.26 -6.48 -6.18
N THR A 127 10.55 -7.21 -7.05
CA THR A 127 10.91 -7.40 -8.46
C THR A 127 10.12 -6.51 -9.41
N GLU A 128 8.92 -6.09 -9.01
CA GLU A 128 8.06 -5.22 -9.80
C GLU A 128 7.26 -4.30 -8.87
N ALA A 129 7.14 -3.03 -9.26
CA ALA A 129 6.30 -2.06 -8.54
C ALA A 129 5.66 -1.10 -9.54
N PHE A 130 4.36 -0.94 -9.47
CA PHE A 130 3.58 -0.09 -10.36
C PHE A 130 2.39 0.55 -9.63
N ALA A 131 1.83 1.61 -10.20
CA ALA A 131 0.64 2.27 -9.68
C ALA A 131 -0.39 2.48 -10.79
N LEU A 132 -1.64 2.13 -10.52
CA LEU A 132 -2.78 2.36 -11.41
C LEU A 132 -3.67 3.44 -10.80
N PRO A 133 -3.85 4.60 -11.44
CA PRO A 133 -4.88 5.54 -11.03
C PRO A 133 -6.26 4.89 -11.20
N ILE A 134 -7.13 5.03 -10.21
CA ILE A 134 -8.51 4.57 -10.30
C ILE A 134 -9.35 5.72 -10.83
N GLU A 135 -9.78 5.59 -12.08
CA GLU A 135 -10.60 6.57 -12.79
C GLU A 135 -11.96 5.96 -13.18
N ALA A 136 -12.79 6.72 -13.88
CA ALA A 136 -14.15 6.32 -14.22
C ALA A 136 -14.25 5.05 -15.10
N ASP A 137 -13.21 4.76 -15.89
CA ASP A 137 -13.12 3.59 -16.76
C ASP A 137 -12.36 2.41 -16.13
N PHE A 138 -11.83 2.57 -14.92
CA PHE A 138 -11.17 1.48 -14.21
C PHE A 138 -12.19 0.35 -13.92
N PRO A 139 -11.85 -0.93 -14.14
CA PRO A 139 -12.78 -2.06 -14.03
C PRO A 139 -13.10 -2.45 -12.57
N ALA A 140 -13.37 -1.48 -11.70
CA ALA A 140 -13.79 -1.70 -10.33
C ALA A 140 -15.32 -1.87 -10.25
N LEU A 141 -15.78 -2.75 -9.35
CA LEU A 141 -17.17 -2.78 -8.92
C LEU A 141 -17.35 -1.80 -7.76
N THR A 142 -18.29 -0.88 -7.89
CA THR A 142 -18.66 0.13 -6.88
C THR A 142 -20.18 0.22 -6.78
N HIS A 143 -20.70 0.85 -5.72
CA HIS A 143 -22.15 1.12 -5.59
C HIS A 143 -22.74 1.92 -6.76
N ALA A 144 -21.91 2.69 -7.48
CA ALA A 144 -22.35 3.47 -8.62
C ALA A 144 -22.57 2.64 -9.90
N ASN A 145 -21.99 1.44 -10.00
CA ASN A 145 -22.02 0.64 -11.23
C ASN A 145 -22.56 -0.78 -11.08
N VAL A 146 -22.79 -1.25 -9.85
CA VAL A 146 -23.53 -2.51 -9.60
C VAL A 146 -25.05 -2.26 -9.55
N PRO A 147 -25.89 -3.27 -9.84
CA PRO A 147 -27.33 -3.16 -9.64
C PRO A 147 -27.68 -2.79 -8.18
N LEU A 148 -28.65 -1.90 -7.99
CA LEU A 148 -29.05 -1.39 -6.67
C LEU A 148 -29.29 -2.47 -5.58
N PRO A 149 -29.82 -3.68 -5.86
CA PRO A 149 -29.96 -4.72 -4.85
C PRO A 149 -28.65 -5.36 -4.37
N VAL A 150 -27.52 -5.11 -5.04
CA VAL A 150 -26.21 -5.64 -4.64
C VAL A 150 -25.68 -4.80 -3.48
N VAL A 151 -25.63 -5.40 -2.29
CA VAL A 151 -25.17 -4.73 -1.07
C VAL A 151 -23.65 -4.84 -0.88
N SER A 152 -23.06 -5.98 -1.26
CA SER A 152 -21.62 -6.21 -1.16
C SER A 152 -21.14 -7.18 -2.24
N ALA A 153 -19.85 -7.08 -2.58
CA ALA A 153 -19.19 -8.00 -3.48
C ALA A 153 -17.73 -8.18 -3.06
N CYS A 154 -17.24 -9.40 -3.20
CA CYS A 154 -15.82 -9.73 -3.20
C CYS A 154 -15.50 -10.29 -4.58
N TYR A 155 -14.51 -9.72 -5.25
CA TYR A 155 -14.16 -10.06 -6.63
C TYR A 155 -12.65 -10.01 -6.82
N GLN A 156 -12.19 -10.56 -7.94
CA GLN A 156 -10.78 -10.56 -8.29
C GLN A 156 -10.53 -9.76 -9.56
N LEU A 157 -9.38 -9.08 -9.60
CA LEU A 157 -8.87 -8.38 -10.76
C LEU A 157 -7.51 -8.93 -11.16
N GLU A 158 -7.33 -9.19 -12.46
CA GLU A 158 -6.03 -9.52 -13.04
C GLU A 158 -5.33 -8.23 -13.48
N LEU A 159 -4.47 -7.70 -12.61
CA LEU A 159 -3.80 -6.41 -12.83
C LEU A 159 -2.73 -6.48 -13.91
N GLN A 160 -2.19 -7.67 -14.26
CA GLN A 160 -1.14 -7.81 -15.28
C GLN A 160 -1.57 -7.20 -16.62
N THR A 161 -2.86 -7.29 -16.95
CA THR A 161 -3.42 -6.75 -18.20
C THR A 161 -3.52 -5.22 -18.21
N LEU A 162 -3.47 -4.59 -17.03
CA LEU A 162 -3.56 -3.14 -16.83
C LEU A 162 -2.20 -2.47 -16.68
N ILE A 163 -1.12 -3.23 -16.44
CA ILE A 163 0.26 -2.71 -16.29
C ILE A 163 0.71 -1.78 -17.43
N PRO A 164 0.34 -1.98 -18.72
CA PRO A 164 0.70 -1.04 -19.78
C PRO A 164 0.19 0.40 -19.56
N GLN A 165 -0.82 0.58 -18.72
CA GLN A 165 -1.40 1.88 -18.35
C GLN A 165 -0.85 2.39 -17.01
N ALA A 166 -0.02 1.60 -16.32
CA ALA A 166 0.47 1.94 -15.00
C ALA A 166 1.50 3.07 -15.03
N GLN A 167 1.43 3.91 -14.00
CA GLN A 167 2.37 4.95 -13.70
C GLN A 167 3.56 4.40 -12.90
N ASN A 168 4.65 5.16 -12.89
CA ASN A 168 5.78 4.85 -12.01
C ASN A 168 5.36 4.91 -10.54
N PHE A 169 5.66 3.86 -9.79
CA PHE A 169 5.27 3.76 -8.38
C PHE A 169 5.83 4.91 -7.52
N ASN A 170 7.09 5.30 -7.67
CA ASN A 170 7.66 6.38 -6.85
C ASN A 170 7.03 7.74 -7.17
N HIS A 171 6.74 8.00 -8.46
CA HIS A 171 6.01 9.22 -8.85
C HIS A 171 4.63 9.27 -8.18
N CYS A 172 3.92 8.13 -8.19
CA CYS A 172 2.64 8.01 -7.52
C CYS A 172 2.71 8.37 -6.02
N LEU A 173 3.76 7.92 -5.32
CA LEU A 173 3.98 8.22 -3.91
C LEU A 173 4.32 9.70 -3.68
N SER A 174 5.12 10.33 -4.54
CA SER A 174 5.40 11.77 -4.46
C SER A 174 4.12 12.61 -4.59
N ASP A 175 3.23 12.23 -5.51
CA ASP A 175 1.94 12.92 -5.70
C ASP A 175 1.02 12.74 -4.48
N PHE A 176 0.97 11.53 -3.93
CA PHE A 176 0.23 11.24 -2.69
C PHE A 176 0.75 12.10 -1.54
N ALA A 177 2.07 12.26 -1.44
CA ALA A 177 2.71 13.12 -0.44
C ALA A 177 2.49 14.63 -0.70
N GLY A 178 1.95 15.03 -1.86
CA GLY A 178 1.75 16.44 -2.23
C GLY A 178 3.04 17.17 -2.55
N LEU A 179 4.08 16.43 -2.91
CA LEU A 179 5.40 16.98 -3.22
C LEU A 179 5.47 17.29 -4.73
N PRO A 180 5.96 18.47 -5.12
CA PRO A 180 6.07 18.83 -6.53
C PRO A 180 6.98 17.86 -7.27
N HIS A 181 6.62 17.50 -8.50
CA HIS A 181 7.42 16.59 -9.32
C HIS A 181 8.83 17.16 -9.53
N GLY A 182 9.87 16.42 -9.11
CA GLY A 182 11.26 16.73 -9.47
C GLY A 182 12.19 17.21 -8.35
N THR A 183 11.85 17.07 -7.07
CA THR A 183 12.84 17.18 -6.00
C THR A 183 13.40 15.80 -5.62
N TYR A 184 14.30 15.28 -6.44
CA TYR A 184 15.32 14.30 -6.04
C TYR A 184 16.65 14.66 -6.69
#